data_AF-A0AA37UL75-F1
#
_entry.id   AF-A0AA37UL75-F1
#
_cell.length_a   1.000
_cell.length_b   1.000
_cell.length_c   1.000
_cell.angle_alpha   90.00
_cell.angle_beta   90.00
_cell.angle_gamma   90.00
#
_symmetry.space_group_name_H-M   'P 1'
#
loop_
_entity.id
_entity.type
_entity.pdbx_description
1 polymer ?
#
loop_
_entity_poly.entity_id
_entity_poly.type
_entity_poly.pdbx_seq_one_letter_code
_entity_poly.pdbx_strand_id
1 'polypeptide(L)' 'MEQQKDYDEQQVIEQVASHLQDRFPDRDPGLIDEVAADTVHDFADAKVKDYVGPLAEHRARDILNHDAEAQPS' A
#
# COMPACT_ATOMS: atom_id res chain seq x y z
N MET A 1 -4.30 -30.94 0.60
CA MET A 1 -3.90 -30.03 -0.47
C MET A 1 -3.81 -28.66 0.16
N GLU A 2 -2.61 -28.22 0.52
CA GLU A 2 -2.38 -26.87 1.02
C GLU A 2 -2.59 -25.92 -0.16
N GLN A 3 -3.63 -25.09 -0.11
CA GLN A 3 -3.87 -24.07 -1.11
C GLN A 3 -2.75 -23.04 -0.99
N GLN A 4 -1.75 -23.14 -1.86
CA GLN A 4 -0.80 -22.05 -2.07
C GLN A 4 -1.64 -20.88 -2.58
N LYS A 5 -1.93 -19.92 -1.69
CA LYS A 5 -2.51 -18.64 -2.07
C LYS A 5 -1.52 -18.02 -3.04
N ASP A 6 -1.82 -18.11 -4.33
CA ASP A 6 -1.03 -17.45 -5.35
C ASP A 6 -1.08 -15.95 -5.05
N TYR A 7 0.08 -15.31 -5.09
CA TYR A 7 0.19 -13.88 -4.82
C TYR A 7 -0.42 -13.13 -6.00
N ASP A 8 -1.53 -12.44 -5.73
CA ASP A 8 -2.17 -11.55 -6.68
C ASP A 8 -1.86 -10.10 -6.29
N GLU A 9 -0.96 -9.48 -7.05
CA GLU A 9 -0.51 -8.11 -6.83
C GLU A 9 -1.68 -7.12 -6.82
N GLN A 10 -2.62 -7.25 -7.76
CA GLN A 10 -3.77 -6.33 -7.86
C GLN A 10 -4.65 -6.44 -6.61
N GLN A 11 -4.91 -7.66 -6.15
CA GLN A 11 -5.67 -7.87 -4.91
C GLN A 11 -4.98 -7.30 -3.67
N VAL A 12 -3.64 -7.31 -3.63
CA VAL A 12 -2.89 -6.70 -2.53
C VAL A 12 -2.94 -5.17 -2.63
N ILE A 13 -2.82 -4.60 -3.83
CA ILE A 13 -2.98 -3.15 -4.06
C ILE A 13 -4.35 -2.68 -3.59
N GLU A 14 -5.43 -3.36 -4.01
CA GLU A 14 -6.81 -3.01 -3.63
C GLU A 14 -7.02 -3.06 -2.10
N GLN A 15 -6.46 -4.07 -1.42
CA GLN A 15 -6.54 -4.18 0.04
C GLN A 15 -5.78 -3.06 0.74
N VAL A 16 -4.55 -2.78 0.32
CA VAL A 16 -3.72 -1.72 0.90
C VAL A 16 -4.37 -0.35 0.66
N ALA A 17 -4.83 -0.06 -0.56
CA ALA A 17 -5.51 1.18 -0.90
C ALA A 17 -6.77 1.39 -0.05
N SER A 18 -7.62 0.36 0.09
CA SER A 18 -8.82 0.42 0.91
C SER A 18 -8.53 0.76 2.38
N HIS A 19 -7.50 0.11 2.97
CA HIS A 19 -7.08 0.41 4.34
C HIS A 19 -6.51 1.83 4.48
N LEU A 20 -5.74 2.30 3.50
CA LEU A 20 -5.19 3.64 3.52
C LEU A 20 -6.28 4.71 3.35
N GLN A 21 -7.30 4.47 2.53
CA GLN A 21 -8.44 5.38 2.38
C GLN A 21 -9.25 5.50 3.67
N ASP A 22 -9.48 4.39 4.40
CA ASP A 22 -10.11 4.42 5.73
C ASP A 22 -9.26 5.21 6.75
N ARG A 23 -7.94 5.09 6.65
CA ARG A 23 -6.99 5.73 7.56
C ARG A 23 -6.75 7.21 7.27
N PHE A 24 -6.80 7.60 5.99
CA PHE A 24 -6.52 8.95 5.48
C PHE A 24 -7.73 9.48 4.68
N PRO A 25 -8.91 9.64 5.30
CA PRO A 25 -10.13 10.02 4.58
C PRO A 25 -10.08 11.43 3.99
N ASP A 26 -9.22 12.31 4.51
CA ASP A 26 -9.04 13.69 4.04
C ASP A 26 -8.02 13.82 2.89
N ARG A 27 -7.38 12.72 2.48
CA ARG A 27 -6.40 12.71 1.40
C ARG A 27 -7.05 12.42 0.05
N ASP A 28 -6.37 12.87 -1.00
CA ASP A 28 -6.82 12.57 -2.36
C ASP A 28 -6.78 11.05 -2.61
N PRO A 29 -7.90 10.43 -3.02
CA PRO A 29 -7.95 8.99 -3.22
C PRO A 29 -7.03 8.54 -4.36
N GLY A 30 -6.86 9.36 -5.41
CA GLY A 30 -5.94 9.06 -6.51
C GLY A 30 -4.48 9.00 -6.05
N LEU A 31 -4.07 9.89 -5.15
CA LEU A 31 -2.75 9.82 -4.50
C LEU A 31 -2.60 8.54 -3.66
N ILE A 32 -3.63 8.16 -2.90
CA ILE A 32 -3.59 6.93 -2.10
C ILE A 32 -3.45 5.69 -2.99
N ASP A 33 -4.22 5.61 -4.07
CA ASP A 33 -4.15 4.52 -5.03
C ASP A 33 -2.76 4.42 -5.69
N GLU A 34 -2.18 5.57 -6.08
CA GLU A 34 -0.82 5.63 -6.65
C GLU A 34 0.23 5.13 -5.64
N VAL A 35 0.21 5.62 -4.41
CA VAL A 35 1.17 5.22 -3.36
C VAL A 35 1.00 3.74 -3.00
N ALA A 36 -0.23 3.23 -2.94
CA ALA A 36 -0.48 1.81 -2.70
C ALA A 36 0.09 0.94 -3.83
N ALA A 37 -0.13 1.31 -5.09
CA ALA A 37 0.39 0.60 -6.24
C ALA A 37 1.92 0.61 -6.27
N ASP A 38 2.55 1.78 -6.09
CA ASP A 38 4.01 1.94 -6.09
C ASP A 38 4.67 1.11 -4.99
N THR A 39 4.15 1.20 -3.76
CA THR A 39 4.72 0.48 -2.62
C THR A 39 4.54 -1.04 -2.73
N VAL A 40 3.39 -1.54 -3.21
CA VAL A 40 3.21 -2.98 -3.45
C VAL A 40 4.15 -3.46 -4.55
N HIS A 41 4.30 -2.69 -5.63
CA HIS A 41 5.22 -3.03 -6.72
C HIS A 41 6.68 -3.10 -6.26
N ASP A 42 7.11 -2.18 -5.39
CA ASP A 42 8.44 -2.18 -4.75
C ASP A 42 8.73 -3.50 -4.00
N PHE A 43 7.70 -4.12 -3.43
CA PHE A 43 7.78 -5.40 -2.71
C PHE A 43 7.38 -6.61 -3.57
N ALA A 44 7.03 -6.43 -4.84
CA ALA A 44 6.55 -7.50 -5.71
C ALA A 44 7.61 -8.59 -5.97
N ASP A 45 8.91 -8.28 -5.85
CA ASP A 45 10.00 -9.27 -5.96
C ASP A 45 10.35 -9.95 -4.61
N ALA A 46 9.69 -9.59 -3.51
CA ALA A 46 9.99 -10.14 -2.19
C ALA A 46 9.91 -11.68 -2.18
N LYS A 47 10.89 -12.32 -1.52
CA LYS A 47 10.97 -13.79 -1.41
C LYS A 47 9.78 -14.42 -0.69
N VAL A 48 9.11 -13.67 0.16
CA VAL A 48 7.94 -14.12 0.93
C VAL A 48 6.79 -13.18 0.64
N LYS A 49 5.83 -13.66 -0.17
CA LYS A 49 4.71 -12.86 -0.68
C LYS A 49 3.70 -12.48 0.38
N ASP A 50 3.58 -13.26 1.45
CA ASP A 50 2.67 -12.99 2.57
C ASP A 50 2.95 -11.66 3.29
N TYR A 51 4.19 -11.16 3.22
CA TYR A 51 4.58 -9.90 3.87
C TYR A 51 4.45 -8.67 2.96
N VAL A 52 4.15 -8.85 1.68
CA VAL A 52 4.07 -7.72 0.73
C VAL A 52 3.03 -6.70 1.17
N GLY A 53 1.81 -7.13 1.50
CA GLY A 53 0.74 -6.24 1.96
C GLY A 53 1.12 -5.42 3.20
N PRO A 54 1.51 -6.07 4.33
CA PRO A 54 1.91 -5.35 5.54
C PRO A 54 3.11 -4.40 5.36
N LEU A 55 4.10 -4.78 4.54
CA LEU A 55 5.28 -3.94 4.28
C LEU A 55 4.93 -2.75 3.38
N ALA A 56 4.12 -2.98 2.34
CA ALA A 56 3.64 -1.93 1.46
C ALA A 56 2.78 -0.91 2.23
N GLU A 57 1.83 -1.38 3.04
CA GLU A 57 0.99 -0.49 3.85
C GLU A 57 1.84 0.34 4.83
N HIS A 58 2.83 -0.27 5.49
CA HIS A 58 3.71 0.45 6.39
C HIS A 58 4.49 1.57 5.69
N ARG A 59 5.06 1.29 4.50
CA ARG A 59 5.78 2.28 3.71
C ARG A 59 4.86 3.38 3.16
N ALA A 60 3.70 3.00 2.64
CA ALA A 60 2.70 3.93 2.12
C ALA A 60 2.23 4.93 3.19
N ARG A 61 2.06 4.45 4.43
CA ARG A 61 1.74 5.31 5.57
C ARG A 61 2.86 6.32 5.86
N ASP A 62 4.12 5.91 5.78
CA ASP A 62 5.24 6.84 6.00
C ASP A 62 5.23 7.95 4.94
N ILE A 63 5.06 7.59 3.67
CA ILE A 63 4.95 8.53 2.54
C ILE A 63 3.80 9.52 2.73
N LEU A 64 2.59 9.02 3.03
CA LEU A 64 1.40 9.86 3.19
C LEU A 64 1.45 10.76 4.44
N ASN A 65 2.19 10.36 5.48
CA ASN A 65 2.45 11.21 6.64
C ASN A 65 3.50 12.29 6.32
N HIS A 66 4.59 11.94 5.63
CA HIS A 66 5.65 12.89 5.28
C HIS A 66 5.16 13.95 4.28
N ASP A 67 4.29 13.56 3.34
CA ASP A 67 3.62 14.50 2.44
C ASP A 67 2.74 15.52 3.19
N ALA A 68 2.25 15.17 4.39
CA ALA A 68 1.48 16.07 5.26
C ALA A 68 2.36 17.18 5.83
N GLU A 69 3.61 16.83 6.13
CA GLU A 69 4.59 17.73 6.74
C GLU A 69 5.29 18.60 5.68
N ALA A 70 5.32 18.16 4.42
CA ALA A 70 5.93 18.86 3.28
C ALA A 70 5.06 19.98 2.66
N GLN A 71 3.82 20.17 3.12
CA GLN A 71 2.97 21.31 2.75
C GLN A 71 2.92 22.35 3.88
N PRO A 72 3.94 23.21 4.04
CA PRO A 72 3.80 24.42 4.84
C PRO A 72 2.92 25.42 4.09
N SER A 73 2.01 26.04 4.84
CA SER A 73 1.09 27.11 4.42
C SER A 73 1.75 28.33 3.80
#